data_AF-A0A1Q6UIF8-F1
#
_entry.id   AF-A0A1Q6UIF8-F1
#
_cell.length_a   1.000
_cell.length_b   1.000
_cell.length_c   1.000
_cell.angle_alpha   90.00
_cell.angle_beta   90.00
_cell.angle_gamma   90.00
#
_symmetry.space_group_name_H-M   'P 1'
#
loop_
_entity.id
_entity.type
_entity.pdbx_description
1 polymer ?
#
loop_
_entity_poly.entity_id
_entity_poly.type
_entity_poly.pdbx_seq_one_letter_code
_entity_poly.pdbx_strand_id
1 'polypeptide(L)'
;MEEKMKKILTIAVLAAASVCAARQTHPPDLKLDNPPKLQDGGSFSMVVLGDPQTYVKNTFSQPIFELMTAWTAAHKDALKIKAVLCTGDLVERNDTPTAFAQFRGDANGNAPSFAQWEFVARAFSRLDGEIPYVLCTGNHDYGYESSENRQTRFGDYFPVSKNPLWRDCLVAAFPNAEGKMTLENAAFEFFDRNWGKILVVSLEFAPRDEALEWAESLLKSEKFKGHKAILLTHSVLRVKKGLAEIMEKESYKLLPCNWGAAVMEKLVRGSDGIKLVVCGHSGDPSRMAAMVEYKNAKGAKIPIVMFNPQAVGGWHGNGGDGWLRIMEFMPDGKTVSMRTYSPLFAASEKTQHLSWNRDADSEFEIVLE
;
A
#
# COMPACT_ATOMS: atom_id res chain seq x y z
N MET A 1 27.18 51.05 -17.05
CA MET A 1 26.90 49.96 -18.02
C MET A 1 26.87 48.59 -17.33
N GLU A 2 27.69 48.35 -16.30
CA GLU A 2 27.69 47.13 -15.48
C GLU A 2 26.39 46.83 -14.72
N GLU A 3 25.67 47.86 -14.25
CA GLU A 3 24.49 47.66 -13.40
C GLU A 3 23.26 47.13 -14.18
N LYS A 4 23.15 47.51 -15.48
CA LYS A 4 22.13 46.95 -16.38
C LYS A 4 22.45 45.50 -16.77
N MET A 5 23.73 45.13 -16.84
CA MET A 5 24.16 43.77 -17.17
C MET A 5 23.87 42.77 -16.04
N LYS A 6 24.00 43.19 -14.77
CA LYS A 6 23.63 42.35 -13.61
C LYS A 6 22.13 42.08 -13.52
N LYS A 7 21.26 43.07 -13.78
CA LYS A 7 19.80 42.86 -13.78
C LYS A 7 19.31 41.93 -14.88
N ILE A 8 19.94 41.96 -16.06
CA ILE A 8 19.59 41.05 -17.17
C ILE A 8 20.04 39.62 -16.85
N LEU A 9 21.18 39.44 -16.19
CA LEU A 9 21.68 38.11 -15.79
C LEU A 9 20.83 37.48 -14.66
N THR A 10 20.35 38.28 -13.70
CA THR A 10 19.48 37.77 -12.61
C THR A 10 18.09 37.36 -13.11
N ILE A 11 17.53 38.07 -14.10
CA ILE A 11 16.24 37.71 -14.70
C ILE A 11 16.37 36.47 -15.60
N ALA A 12 17.51 36.28 -16.29
CA ALA A 12 17.77 35.08 -17.08
C ALA A 12 17.94 33.82 -16.21
N VAL A 13 18.53 33.94 -15.01
CA VAL A 13 18.67 32.80 -14.07
C VAL A 13 17.34 32.43 -13.40
N LEU A 14 16.47 33.41 -13.12
CA LEU A 14 15.10 33.14 -12.62
C LEU A 14 14.17 32.58 -13.71
N ALA A 15 14.34 33.00 -14.95
CA ALA A 15 13.59 32.43 -16.09
C ALA A 15 14.08 31.01 -16.46
N ALA A 16 15.36 30.69 -16.24
CA ALA A 16 15.92 29.36 -16.49
C ALA A 16 15.50 28.32 -15.42
N ALA A 17 15.14 28.74 -14.21
CA ALA A 17 14.55 27.85 -13.19
C ALA A 17 13.03 27.63 -13.38
N SER A 18 12.42 28.34 -14.33
CA SER A 18 11.00 28.22 -14.68
C SER A 18 10.77 27.34 -15.92
N VAL A 19 11.84 26.74 -16.46
CA VAL A 19 11.75 25.78 -17.55
C VAL A 19 11.17 24.49 -17.00
N CYS A 20 9.85 24.39 -17.12
CA CYS A 20 9.11 23.15 -17.25
C CYS A 20 9.51 22.07 -16.23
N ALA A 21 9.06 22.22 -14.98
CA ALA A 21 8.35 21.10 -14.37
C ALA A 21 7.07 20.89 -15.18
N ALA A 22 7.21 20.48 -16.45
CA ALA A 22 6.15 19.73 -17.08
C ALA A 22 5.91 18.60 -16.07
N ARG A 23 4.70 18.57 -15.48
CA ARG A 23 4.17 17.32 -14.94
C ARG A 23 4.62 16.26 -15.94
N GLN A 24 5.29 15.20 -15.51
CA GLN A 24 5.50 14.07 -16.39
C GLN A 24 4.09 13.56 -16.72
N THR A 25 3.51 14.12 -17.79
CA THR A 25 2.15 13.90 -18.24
C THR A 25 2.17 12.52 -18.85
N HIS A 26 1.81 11.55 -18.02
CA HIS A 26 1.85 10.11 -18.28
C HIS A 26 3.26 9.62 -18.66
N PRO A 27 3.81 8.60 -17.97
CA PRO A 27 4.90 7.84 -18.57
C PRO A 27 4.44 7.43 -19.97
N PRO A 28 5.27 7.59 -21.02
CA PRO A 28 4.88 7.16 -22.36
C PRO A 28 4.42 5.69 -22.29
N ASP A 29 3.36 5.35 -23.01
CA ASP A 29 2.82 3.99 -23.04
C ASP A 29 3.96 3.00 -23.26
N LEU A 30 4.21 2.17 -22.25
CA LEU A 30 5.09 1.02 -22.41
C LEU A 30 4.42 0.14 -23.48
N LYS A 31 5.03 0.04 -24.65
CA LYS A 31 4.54 -0.85 -25.72
C LYS A 31 4.80 -2.29 -25.30
N LEU A 32 3.88 -2.83 -24.51
CA LEU A 32 3.78 -4.23 -24.19
C LEU A 32 3.12 -4.95 -25.37
N ASP A 33 3.62 -6.12 -25.76
CA ASP A 33 2.91 -6.93 -26.77
C ASP A 33 1.56 -7.42 -26.24
N ASN A 34 1.51 -7.71 -24.93
CA ASN A 34 0.31 -8.15 -24.22
C ASN A 34 0.10 -7.33 -22.94
N PRO A 35 -0.37 -6.07 -23.03
CA PRO A 35 -0.68 -5.27 -21.86
C PRO A 35 -1.82 -5.94 -21.07
N PRO A 36 -1.81 -5.85 -19.73
CA PRO A 36 -2.90 -6.38 -18.94
C PRO A 36 -4.19 -5.61 -19.26
N LYS A 37 -5.29 -6.34 -19.25
CA LYS A 37 -6.62 -5.81 -19.48
C LYS A 37 -7.56 -6.30 -18.39
N LEU A 38 -8.55 -5.47 -18.08
CA LEU A 38 -9.71 -5.91 -17.32
C LEU A 38 -10.38 -7.08 -18.06
N GLN A 39 -10.88 -8.04 -17.31
CA GLN A 39 -11.68 -9.16 -17.83
C GLN A 39 -13.01 -8.67 -18.36
N ASP A 40 -13.59 -7.65 -17.72
CA ASP A 40 -14.84 -7.04 -18.15
C ASP A 40 -14.73 -5.52 -18.32
N GLY A 41 -15.22 -5.01 -19.46
CA GLY A 41 -15.18 -3.59 -19.79
C GLY A 41 -16.08 -2.71 -18.92
N GLY A 42 -16.97 -3.28 -18.11
CA GLY A 42 -17.79 -2.63 -17.10
C GLY A 42 -17.15 -2.59 -15.70
N SER A 43 -16.03 -3.29 -15.49
CA SER A 43 -15.28 -3.30 -14.23
C SER A 43 -14.53 -1.99 -13.97
N PHE A 44 -14.05 -1.84 -12.74
CA PHE A 44 -12.94 -0.95 -12.38
C PHE A 44 -11.90 -1.74 -11.57
N SER A 45 -10.75 -1.14 -11.23
CA SER A 45 -9.78 -1.81 -10.37
C SER A 45 -9.23 -0.97 -9.23
N MET A 46 -8.64 -1.66 -8.25
CA MET A 46 -7.66 -1.11 -7.31
C MET A 46 -6.37 -1.93 -7.41
N VAL A 47 -5.21 -1.30 -7.19
CA VAL A 47 -3.92 -2.00 -7.17
C VAL A 47 -3.45 -2.15 -5.73
N VAL A 48 -2.93 -3.33 -5.35
CA VAL A 48 -2.27 -3.54 -4.05
C VAL A 48 -0.77 -3.67 -4.24
N LEU A 49 -0.03 -2.85 -3.49
CA LEU A 49 1.43 -2.91 -3.35
C LEU A 49 1.76 -3.51 -1.98
N GLY A 50 2.47 -4.63 -1.97
CA GLY A 50 2.84 -5.32 -0.74
C GLY A 50 4.24 -4.96 -0.26
N ASP A 51 4.36 -4.57 1.02
CA ASP A 51 5.58 -4.59 1.84
C ASP A 51 6.87 -4.14 1.11
N PRO A 52 6.96 -2.85 0.70
CA PRO A 52 8.03 -2.40 -0.19
C PRO A 52 9.42 -2.32 0.47
N GLN A 53 9.56 -2.54 1.77
CA GLN A 53 10.80 -2.36 2.53
C GLN A 53 12.04 -3.03 1.93
N THR A 54 11.94 -4.19 1.26
CA THR A 54 13.11 -4.79 0.58
C THR A 54 13.50 -4.06 -0.71
N TYR A 55 12.56 -3.43 -1.43
CA TYR A 55 12.91 -2.50 -2.51
C TYR A 55 13.63 -1.26 -1.97
N VAL A 56 13.22 -0.83 -0.78
CA VAL A 56 13.59 0.47 -0.23
C VAL A 56 14.96 0.42 0.44
N LYS A 57 15.26 -0.63 1.22
CA LYS A 57 16.54 -0.81 1.92
C LYS A 57 17.73 -1.10 1.00
N ASN A 58 17.47 -1.61 -0.19
CA ASN A 58 18.48 -1.99 -1.18
C ASN A 58 18.43 -1.01 -2.37
N THR A 59 19.41 -0.12 -2.50
CA THR A 59 19.41 0.91 -3.55
C THR A 59 19.40 0.34 -4.98
N PHE A 60 19.81 -0.91 -5.17
CA PHE A 60 19.78 -1.57 -6.48
C PHE A 60 18.37 -2.02 -6.91
N SER A 61 17.46 -2.30 -5.96
CA SER A 61 16.09 -2.72 -6.24
C SER A 61 15.09 -1.55 -6.21
N GLN A 62 15.48 -0.40 -5.66
CA GLN A 62 14.71 0.85 -5.68
C GLN A 62 14.09 1.19 -7.06
N PRO A 63 14.82 1.13 -8.19
CA PRO A 63 14.23 1.40 -9.50
C PRO A 63 13.03 0.51 -9.86
N ILE A 64 12.89 -0.67 -9.26
CA ILE A 64 11.77 -1.59 -9.53
C ILE A 64 10.49 -1.08 -8.88
N PHE A 65 10.56 -0.57 -7.65
CA PHE A 65 9.38 0.00 -7.00
C PHE A 65 8.96 1.33 -7.65
N GLU A 66 9.93 2.12 -8.12
CA GLU A 66 9.64 3.27 -8.99
C GLU A 66 8.98 2.84 -10.32
N LEU A 67 9.43 1.73 -10.93
CA LEU A 67 8.78 1.15 -12.11
C LEU A 67 7.34 0.72 -11.79
N MET A 68 7.09 0.04 -10.67
CA MET A 68 5.74 -0.40 -10.30
C MET A 68 4.77 0.78 -10.17
N THR A 69 5.16 1.82 -9.44
CA THR A 69 4.33 3.02 -9.24
C THR A 69 4.14 3.83 -10.52
N ALA A 70 5.19 3.99 -11.34
CA ALA A 70 5.07 4.63 -12.66
C ALA A 70 4.18 3.82 -13.61
N TRP A 71 4.33 2.49 -13.63
CA TRP A 71 3.50 1.61 -14.44
C TRP A 71 2.03 1.71 -14.04
N THR A 72 1.73 1.73 -12.74
CA THR A 72 0.37 1.92 -12.22
C THR A 72 -0.22 3.25 -12.68
N ALA A 73 0.53 4.35 -12.62
CA ALA A 73 0.08 5.64 -13.14
C ALA A 73 -0.20 5.59 -14.66
N ALA A 74 0.67 4.97 -15.44
CA ALA A 74 0.52 4.83 -16.89
C ALA A 74 -0.70 3.98 -17.29
N HIS A 75 -1.06 2.98 -16.47
CA HIS A 75 -2.17 2.06 -16.77
C HIS A 75 -3.50 2.46 -16.11
N LYS A 76 -3.56 3.65 -15.49
CA LYS A 76 -4.75 4.17 -14.81
C LYS A 76 -6.02 4.00 -15.64
N ASP A 77 -6.01 4.51 -16.87
CA ASP A 77 -7.22 4.54 -17.71
C ASP A 77 -7.52 3.17 -18.32
N ALA A 78 -6.48 2.45 -18.77
CA ALA A 78 -6.62 1.11 -19.35
C ALA A 78 -7.20 0.09 -18.35
N LEU A 79 -6.84 0.21 -17.07
CA LEU A 79 -7.29 -0.66 -16.00
C LEU A 79 -8.35 -0.01 -15.10
N LYS A 80 -8.77 1.23 -15.41
CA LYS A 80 -9.72 2.02 -14.62
C LYS A 80 -9.41 1.98 -13.12
N ILE A 81 -8.15 2.28 -12.79
CA ILE A 81 -7.62 2.21 -11.42
C ILE A 81 -8.21 3.36 -10.61
N LYS A 82 -9.05 3.05 -9.61
CA LYS A 82 -9.65 4.05 -8.73
C LYS A 82 -8.73 4.43 -7.56
N ALA A 83 -7.95 3.48 -7.06
CA ALA A 83 -7.05 3.69 -5.93
C ALA A 83 -5.91 2.67 -5.91
N VAL A 84 -4.83 3.02 -5.22
CA VAL A 84 -3.75 2.10 -4.83
C VAL A 84 -3.82 1.86 -3.32
N LEU A 85 -3.68 0.61 -2.90
CA LEU A 85 -3.58 0.20 -1.49
C LEU A 85 -2.15 -0.28 -1.22
N CYS A 86 -1.56 0.12 -0.10
CA CYS A 86 -0.27 -0.41 0.34
C CYS A 86 -0.37 -0.98 1.75
N THR A 87 0.13 -2.21 1.92
CA THR A 87 -0.02 -3.01 3.14
C THR A 87 0.92 -2.60 4.27
N GLY A 88 1.71 -1.53 4.13
CA GLY A 88 2.67 -1.07 5.13
C GLY A 88 4.06 -1.67 4.95
N ASP A 89 4.92 -1.49 5.95
CA ASP A 89 6.36 -1.75 5.85
C ASP A 89 6.96 -0.96 4.67
N LEU A 90 6.70 0.35 4.71
CA LEU A 90 7.16 1.32 3.71
C LEU A 90 8.68 1.46 3.72
N VAL A 91 9.29 1.27 4.88
CA VAL A 91 10.74 1.23 5.08
C VAL A 91 11.12 0.00 5.87
N GLU A 92 12.39 -0.42 5.81
CA GLU A 92 12.93 -1.47 6.69
C GLU A 92 13.31 -0.91 8.06
N ARG A 93 13.63 0.39 8.13
CA ARG A 93 13.98 1.06 9.38
C ARG A 93 13.43 2.48 9.43
N ASN A 94 12.75 2.81 10.52
CA ASN A 94 12.01 4.05 10.63
C ASN A 94 12.83 5.29 11.04
N ASP A 95 13.69 5.23 12.06
CA ASP A 95 14.39 6.44 12.56
C ASP A 95 15.81 6.15 13.03
N THR A 96 16.61 5.50 12.18
CA THR A 96 17.99 5.14 12.53
C THR A 96 18.93 6.37 12.50
N PRO A 97 19.57 6.82 13.60
CA PRO A 97 20.36 8.06 13.61
C PRO A 97 21.68 8.01 12.81
N THR A 98 22.16 6.82 12.45
CA THR A 98 23.40 6.65 11.70
C THR A 98 23.13 6.16 10.29
N ALA A 99 24.00 6.53 9.34
CA ALA A 99 23.91 6.07 7.96
C ALA A 99 24.05 4.54 7.80
N PHE A 100 24.55 3.86 8.83
CA PHE A 100 24.76 2.42 8.88
C PHE A 100 24.51 1.95 10.31
N ALA A 101 23.62 0.98 10.51
CA ALA A 101 23.63 0.24 11.76
C ALA A 101 24.78 -0.76 11.72
N GLN A 102 25.87 -0.46 12.42
CA GLN A 102 27.03 -1.36 12.59
C GLN A 102 26.76 -2.53 13.56
N PHE A 103 25.51 -2.82 13.92
CA PHE A 103 25.20 -3.67 15.08
C PHE A 103 24.57 -5.03 14.80
N ARG A 104 24.53 -5.45 13.54
CA ARG A 104 24.54 -6.87 13.23
C ARG A 104 25.56 -7.07 12.11
N GLY A 105 26.30 -8.16 12.12
CA GLY A 105 27.01 -8.61 10.92
C GLY A 105 26.06 -9.02 9.79
N ASP A 106 24.88 -8.40 9.69
CA ASP A 106 23.92 -8.56 8.61
C ASP A 106 24.12 -7.40 7.62
N ALA A 107 24.07 -7.71 6.33
CA ALA A 107 23.91 -6.68 5.32
C ALA A 107 22.40 -6.37 5.21
N ASN A 108 21.80 -5.76 6.25
CA ASN A 108 20.38 -5.37 6.19
C ASN A 108 20.19 -4.09 5.37
N GLY A 109 20.38 -4.21 4.06
CA GLY A 109 20.31 -3.11 3.11
C GLY A 109 21.54 -2.20 3.12
N ASN A 110 21.58 -1.26 2.17
CA ASN A 110 22.62 -0.25 2.03
C ASN A 110 22.07 1.19 2.00
N ALA A 111 20.75 1.36 2.19
CA ALA A 111 20.12 2.66 2.31
C ALA A 111 19.90 3.02 3.79
N PRO A 112 20.34 4.20 4.27
CA PRO A 112 20.01 4.67 5.61
C PRO A 112 18.52 5.03 5.73
N SER A 113 18.00 5.02 6.95
CA SER A 113 16.56 5.21 7.22
C SER A 113 15.96 6.48 6.58
N PHE A 114 16.62 7.63 6.64
CA PHE A 114 16.11 8.84 5.97
C PHE A 114 16.02 8.67 4.45
N ALA A 115 17.02 8.03 3.82
CA ALA A 115 17.03 7.80 2.37
C ALA A 115 15.99 6.74 1.96
N GLN A 116 15.67 5.80 2.84
CA GLN A 116 14.58 4.85 2.66
C GLN A 116 13.23 5.59 2.59
N TRP A 117 12.97 6.48 3.55
CA TRP A 117 11.76 7.30 3.57
C TRP A 117 11.67 8.27 2.37
N GLU A 118 12.76 8.97 2.04
CA GLU A 118 12.84 9.84 0.86
C GLU A 118 12.54 9.06 -0.42
N PHE A 119 13.12 7.87 -0.55
CA PHE A 119 12.91 7.00 -1.70
C PHE A 119 11.45 6.57 -1.82
N VAL A 120 10.86 5.99 -0.77
CA VAL A 120 9.49 5.45 -0.85
C VAL A 120 8.50 6.58 -1.12
N ALA A 121 8.65 7.74 -0.48
CA ALA A 121 7.83 8.92 -0.76
C ALA A 121 7.98 9.42 -2.20
N ARG A 122 9.20 9.41 -2.75
CA ARG A 122 9.45 9.76 -4.16
C ARG A 122 8.80 8.76 -5.12
N ALA A 123 8.89 7.46 -4.85
CA ALA A 123 8.24 6.43 -5.67
C ALA A 123 6.72 6.61 -5.68
N PHE A 124 6.08 6.83 -4.52
CA PHE A 124 4.65 7.16 -4.47
C PHE A 124 4.29 8.49 -5.15
N SER A 125 5.24 9.42 -5.29
CA SER A 125 5.00 10.69 -5.99
C SER A 125 4.66 10.51 -7.47
N ARG A 126 4.92 9.34 -8.06
CA ARG A 126 4.43 8.97 -9.40
C ARG A 126 2.90 8.94 -9.50
N LEU A 127 2.21 8.78 -8.37
CA LEU A 127 0.75 8.71 -8.28
C LEU A 127 0.12 10.04 -7.83
N ASP A 128 0.92 10.99 -7.30
CA ASP A 128 0.41 12.26 -6.77
C ASP A 128 -0.31 13.06 -7.88
N GLY A 129 -1.58 13.40 -7.66
CA GLY A 129 -2.41 14.08 -8.67
C GLY A 129 -2.97 13.17 -9.77
N GLU A 130 -2.58 11.89 -9.82
CA GLU A 130 -3.02 10.92 -10.81
C GLU A 130 -3.95 9.84 -10.22
N ILE A 131 -3.54 9.17 -9.15
CA ILE A 131 -4.34 8.12 -8.48
C ILE A 131 -4.23 8.33 -6.95
N PRO A 132 -5.36 8.41 -6.21
CA PRO A 132 -5.28 8.44 -4.76
C PRO A 132 -4.78 7.09 -4.23
N TYR A 133 -3.95 7.12 -3.19
CA TYR A 133 -3.45 5.91 -2.54
C TYR A 133 -3.77 5.90 -1.05
N VAL A 134 -3.94 4.69 -0.50
CA VAL A 134 -4.23 4.44 0.91
C VAL A 134 -3.11 3.55 1.46
N LEU A 135 -2.48 4.01 2.54
CA LEU A 135 -1.33 3.34 3.16
C LEU A 135 -1.69 3.01 4.60
N CYS A 136 -1.47 1.77 5.04
CA CYS A 136 -1.25 1.52 6.47
C CYS A 136 0.24 1.52 6.77
N THR A 137 0.59 1.70 8.04
CA THR A 137 1.96 1.48 8.54
C THR A 137 2.17 0.00 8.87
N GLY A 138 3.38 -0.51 8.71
CA GLY A 138 3.83 -1.82 9.16
C GLY A 138 4.73 -1.78 10.39
N ASN A 139 5.28 -2.92 10.78
CA ASN A 139 6.10 -3.01 11.98
C ASN A 139 7.46 -2.33 11.85
N HIS A 140 8.00 -2.21 10.64
CA HIS A 140 9.26 -1.51 10.36
C HIS A 140 9.10 0.01 10.20
N ASP A 141 7.88 0.48 10.03
CA ASP A 141 7.55 1.92 9.97
C ASP A 141 7.53 2.59 11.35
N TYR A 142 7.71 1.83 12.43
CA TYR A 142 7.72 2.30 13.81
C TYR A 142 9.02 2.00 14.54
N GLY A 143 9.33 2.83 15.53
CA GLY A 143 10.47 2.65 16.42
C GLY A 143 11.79 2.94 15.74
N TYR A 144 12.84 2.28 16.20
CA TYR A 144 14.20 2.48 15.69
C TYR A 144 14.63 1.33 14.76
N GLU A 145 14.45 0.07 15.18
CA GLU A 145 14.63 -1.09 14.30
C GLU A 145 13.28 -1.61 13.79
N SER A 146 12.39 -1.98 14.71
CA SER A 146 11.03 -2.40 14.37
C SER A 146 10.12 -2.44 15.61
N SER A 147 9.22 -1.47 15.69
CA SER A 147 8.09 -1.45 16.64
C SER A 147 8.51 -1.63 18.11
N GLU A 148 9.60 -1.00 18.54
CA GLU A 148 9.91 -0.88 19.97
C GLU A 148 9.00 0.14 20.67
N ASN A 149 8.52 1.13 19.92
CA ASN A 149 7.58 2.16 20.34
C ASN A 149 6.80 2.67 19.11
N ARG A 150 5.89 3.63 19.30
CA ARG A 150 5.00 4.16 18.26
C ARG A 150 5.57 5.36 17.48
N GLN A 151 6.83 5.74 17.68
CA GLN A 151 7.42 6.84 16.93
C GLN A 151 7.55 6.44 15.47
N THR A 152 7.15 7.32 14.56
CA THR A 152 7.23 7.10 13.12
C THR A 152 7.54 8.40 12.38
N ARG A 153 8.27 8.28 11.26
CA ARG A 153 8.47 9.36 10.29
C ARG A 153 7.39 9.40 9.21
N PHE A 154 6.43 8.46 9.23
CA PHE A 154 5.38 8.36 8.23
C PHE A 154 4.72 9.71 7.90
N GLY A 155 4.32 10.48 8.92
CA GLY A 155 3.67 11.78 8.73
C GLY A 155 4.57 12.87 8.14
N ASP A 156 5.89 12.76 8.30
CA ASP A 156 6.87 13.70 7.74
C ASP A 156 6.98 13.53 6.20
N TYR A 157 6.84 12.28 5.72
CA TYR A 157 7.01 11.90 4.32
C TYR A 157 5.71 11.71 3.54
N PHE A 158 4.62 11.43 4.24
CA PHE A 158 3.26 11.32 3.70
C PHE A 158 2.29 12.30 4.42
N PRO A 159 2.57 13.61 4.41
CA PRO A 159 1.64 14.59 4.94
C PRO A 159 0.37 14.62 4.10
N VAL A 160 -0.78 14.92 4.70
CA VAL A 160 -2.10 14.98 4.02
C VAL A 160 -2.10 15.91 2.80
N SER A 161 -1.19 16.89 2.72
CA SER A 161 -1.04 17.79 1.58
C SER A 161 -0.27 17.19 0.38
N LYS A 162 0.33 16.00 0.52
CA LYS A 162 1.21 15.40 -0.48
C LYS A 162 0.47 15.06 -1.78
N ASN A 163 -0.60 14.27 -1.70
CA ASN A 163 -1.42 13.94 -2.85
C ASN A 163 -2.68 14.82 -2.87
N PRO A 164 -2.84 15.75 -3.82
CA PRO A 164 -3.99 16.65 -3.84
C PRO A 164 -5.33 15.93 -4.03
N LEU A 165 -5.34 14.70 -4.57
CA LEU A 165 -6.57 13.90 -4.75
C LEU A 165 -7.20 13.46 -3.43
N TRP A 166 -6.43 13.43 -2.34
CA TRP A 166 -6.99 13.12 -1.02
C TRP A 166 -8.03 14.14 -0.55
N ARG A 167 -8.01 15.37 -1.07
CA ARG A 167 -9.05 16.37 -0.80
C ARG A 167 -10.46 15.85 -1.09
N ASP A 168 -10.59 14.99 -2.09
CA ASP A 168 -11.89 14.53 -2.60
C ASP A 168 -12.32 13.18 -2.00
N CYS A 169 -11.38 12.38 -1.50
CA CYS A 169 -11.67 11.03 -1.00
C CYS A 169 -11.34 10.79 0.47
N LEU A 170 -10.45 11.55 1.12
CA LEU A 170 -10.19 11.43 2.56
C LEU A 170 -11.39 11.95 3.35
N VAL A 171 -12.15 11.06 3.98
CA VAL A 171 -13.42 11.40 4.64
C VAL A 171 -13.36 11.42 6.16
N ALA A 172 -12.34 10.80 6.75
CA ALA A 172 -12.06 10.85 8.19
C ALA A 172 -10.60 10.46 8.47
N ALA A 173 -10.06 10.95 9.59
CA ALA A 173 -8.77 10.54 10.16
C ALA A 173 -8.87 10.51 11.68
N PHE A 174 -7.98 9.76 12.31
CA PHE A 174 -7.86 9.65 13.77
C PHE A 174 -6.42 9.92 14.22
N PRO A 175 -6.21 10.55 15.39
CA PRO A 175 -4.88 10.86 15.87
C PRO A 175 -3.99 9.62 16.02
N ASN A 176 -2.73 9.77 15.65
CA ASN A 176 -1.69 8.78 15.94
C ASN A 176 -1.37 8.73 17.45
N ALA A 177 -0.36 7.94 17.83
CA ALA A 177 0.03 7.79 19.24
C ALA A 177 0.55 9.06 19.90
N GLU A 178 0.97 10.06 19.11
CA GLU A 178 1.40 11.38 19.59
C GLU A 178 0.25 12.41 19.60
N GLY A 179 -0.97 12.00 19.27
CA GLY A 179 -2.13 12.89 19.20
C GLY A 179 -2.16 13.77 17.94
N LYS A 180 -1.34 13.49 16.92
CA LYS A 180 -1.31 14.23 15.66
C LYS A 180 -2.27 13.61 14.65
N MET A 181 -2.99 14.44 13.91
CA MET A 181 -3.81 13.99 12.77
C MET A 181 -2.90 13.68 11.58
N THR A 182 -2.68 12.39 11.32
CA THR A 182 -1.90 11.87 10.20
C THR A 182 -2.74 10.88 9.38
N LEU A 183 -2.14 10.23 8.38
CA LEU A 183 -2.80 9.17 7.62
C LEU A 183 -2.59 7.77 8.21
N GLU A 184 -1.95 7.64 9.38
CA GLU A 184 -1.73 6.34 10.05
C GLU A 184 -3.05 5.63 10.37
N ASN A 185 -4.09 6.40 10.68
CA ASN A 185 -5.45 5.93 10.88
C ASN A 185 -6.41 6.84 10.08
N ALA A 186 -6.89 6.36 8.94
CA ALA A 186 -7.63 7.19 7.99
C ALA A 186 -8.66 6.39 7.20
N ALA A 187 -9.72 7.06 6.74
CA ALA A 187 -10.77 6.45 5.93
C ALA A 187 -10.98 7.22 4.63
N PHE A 188 -11.11 6.48 3.54
CA PHE A 188 -11.23 7.02 2.18
C PHE A 188 -12.50 6.49 1.51
N GLU A 189 -13.33 7.38 0.97
CA GLU A 189 -14.56 7.02 0.26
C GLU A 189 -14.33 7.05 -1.26
N PHE A 190 -14.77 5.98 -1.93
CA PHE A 190 -14.80 5.86 -3.38
C PHE A 190 -16.21 5.52 -3.84
N PHE A 191 -16.56 5.92 -5.05
CA PHE A 191 -17.85 5.60 -5.66
C PHE A 191 -17.69 4.84 -6.97
N ASP A 192 -18.56 3.86 -7.17
CA ASP A 192 -18.81 3.26 -8.46
C ASP A 192 -20.31 2.99 -8.66
N ARG A 193 -20.79 3.07 -9.89
CA ARG A 193 -22.22 2.89 -10.20
C ARG A 193 -22.74 1.50 -9.85
N ASN A 194 -21.91 0.46 -9.99
CA ASN A 194 -22.32 -0.94 -9.77
C ASN A 194 -22.07 -1.36 -8.32
N TRP A 195 -21.05 -0.77 -7.68
CA TRP A 195 -20.67 -1.13 -6.32
C TRP A 195 -21.27 -0.23 -5.25
N GLY A 196 -21.76 0.95 -5.61
CA GLY A 196 -22.16 2.00 -4.70
C GLY A 196 -20.95 2.67 -4.05
N LYS A 197 -21.07 3.00 -2.77
CA LYS A 197 -19.99 3.62 -2.00
C LYS A 197 -19.13 2.54 -1.35
N ILE A 198 -17.82 2.69 -1.53
CA ILE A 198 -16.78 1.84 -0.96
C ILE A 198 -16.00 2.68 0.03
N LEU A 199 -15.77 2.16 1.23
CA LEU A 199 -14.96 2.82 2.26
C LEU A 199 -13.69 2.00 2.48
N VAL A 200 -12.52 2.58 2.26
CA VAL A 200 -11.25 1.94 2.67
C VAL A 200 -10.85 2.54 4.01
N VAL A 201 -10.86 1.73 5.08
CA VAL A 201 -10.42 2.12 6.41
C VAL A 201 -9.02 1.56 6.61
N SER A 202 -8.03 2.44 6.74
CA SER A 202 -6.65 2.09 7.00
C SER A 202 -6.31 2.32 8.46
N LEU A 203 -5.67 1.32 9.09
CA LEU A 203 -5.26 1.36 10.49
C LEU A 203 -3.78 1.11 10.65
N GLU A 204 -3.21 1.75 11.66
CA GLU A 204 -1.82 1.59 12.07
C GLU A 204 -1.46 0.11 12.35
N PHE A 205 -0.16 -0.23 12.31
CA PHE A 205 0.28 -1.59 12.66
C PHE A 205 -0.12 -1.93 14.09
N ALA A 206 -0.67 -3.12 14.28
CA ALA A 206 -1.12 -3.61 15.58
C ALA A 206 -1.96 -2.58 16.35
N PRO A 207 -3.10 -2.12 15.78
CA PRO A 207 -3.76 -0.88 16.17
C PRO A 207 -4.08 -0.79 17.66
N ARG A 208 -3.99 0.42 18.21
CA ARG A 208 -4.43 0.69 19.58
C ARG A 208 -5.95 0.54 19.71
N ASP A 209 -6.43 0.37 20.95
CA ASP A 209 -7.86 0.21 21.22
C ASP A 209 -8.67 1.42 20.75
N GLU A 210 -8.16 2.63 20.96
CA GLU A 210 -8.84 3.87 20.58
C GLU A 210 -8.98 4.00 19.05
N ALA A 211 -8.02 3.48 18.28
CA ALA A 211 -8.09 3.45 16.82
C ALA A 211 -9.13 2.42 16.33
N LEU A 212 -9.23 1.26 17.00
CA LEU A 212 -10.27 0.26 16.71
C LEU A 212 -11.66 0.77 17.05
N GLU A 213 -11.83 1.39 18.21
CA GLU A 213 -13.09 2.00 18.66
C GLU A 213 -13.54 3.14 17.73
N TRP A 214 -12.59 3.97 17.28
CA TRP A 214 -12.85 4.98 16.27
C TRP A 214 -13.34 4.36 14.95
N ALA A 215 -12.65 3.33 14.45
CA ALA A 215 -13.03 2.66 13.21
C ALA A 215 -14.41 2.00 13.31
N GLU A 216 -14.70 1.35 14.45
CA GLU A 216 -16.01 0.77 14.71
C GLU A 216 -17.11 1.84 14.73
N SER A 217 -16.87 2.96 15.41
CA SER A 217 -17.79 4.09 15.49
C SER A 217 -18.03 4.72 14.12
N LEU A 218 -16.98 4.86 13.31
CA LEU A 218 -17.04 5.36 11.95
C LEU A 218 -17.94 4.47 11.08
N LEU A 219 -17.70 3.16 11.08
CA LEU A 219 -18.45 2.17 10.29
C LEU A 219 -19.93 2.08 10.71
N LYS A 220 -20.24 2.32 11.99
CA LYS A 220 -21.61 2.35 12.51
C LYS A 220 -22.32 3.69 12.33
N SER A 221 -21.61 4.75 11.96
CA SER A 221 -22.21 6.07 11.79
C SER A 221 -23.23 6.08 10.65
N GLU A 222 -24.28 6.89 10.78
CA GLU A 222 -25.32 7.01 9.75
C GLU A 222 -24.77 7.43 8.37
N LYS A 223 -23.62 8.13 8.33
CA LYS A 223 -22.97 8.52 7.06
C LYS A 223 -22.42 7.32 6.28
N PHE A 224 -21.84 6.34 6.97
CA PHE A 224 -21.12 5.21 6.36
C PHE A 224 -21.87 3.88 6.46
N LYS A 225 -23.05 3.90 7.06
CA LYS A 225 -23.99 2.79 7.09
C LYS A 225 -24.34 2.37 5.66
N GLY A 226 -24.10 1.10 5.33
CA GLY A 226 -24.37 0.54 4.01
C GLY A 226 -23.22 0.65 3.01
N HIS A 227 -22.11 1.31 3.35
CA HIS A 227 -20.89 1.24 2.54
C HIS A 227 -20.30 -0.17 2.58
N LYS A 228 -19.70 -0.59 1.47
CA LYS A 228 -18.84 -1.78 1.43
C LYS A 228 -17.46 -1.37 1.91
N ALA A 229 -17.09 -1.76 3.13
CA ALA A 229 -15.82 -1.38 3.72
C ALA A 229 -14.71 -2.41 3.44
N ILE A 230 -13.54 -1.92 3.09
CA ILE A 230 -12.28 -2.66 3.02
C ILE A 230 -11.43 -2.21 4.20
N LEU A 231 -11.05 -3.14 5.07
CA LEU A 231 -10.08 -2.88 6.14
C LEU A 231 -8.68 -3.12 5.60
N LEU A 232 -7.81 -2.12 5.69
CA LEU A 232 -6.39 -2.21 5.35
C LEU A 232 -5.55 -2.07 6.62
N THR A 233 -4.88 -3.13 7.03
CA THR A 233 -3.93 -3.10 8.14
C THR A 233 -2.83 -4.13 7.90
N HIS A 234 -1.66 -3.93 8.52
CA HIS A 234 -0.46 -4.62 8.10
C HIS A 234 -0.42 -6.11 8.47
N SER A 235 -0.63 -6.46 9.74
CA SER A 235 -0.49 -7.84 10.23
C SER A 235 -1.82 -8.46 10.64
N VAL A 236 -2.26 -9.48 9.91
CA VAL A 236 -3.46 -10.27 10.24
C VAL A 236 -3.21 -11.77 10.06
N LEU A 237 -2.64 -12.20 8.93
CA LEU A 237 -2.40 -13.61 8.63
C LEU A 237 -0.95 -14.01 8.79
N ARG A 238 -0.71 -15.19 9.36
CA ARG A 238 0.55 -15.93 9.27
C ARG A 238 0.52 -16.82 8.06
N VAL A 239 1.48 -16.65 7.16
CA VAL A 239 1.56 -17.42 5.92
C VAL A 239 2.95 -18.01 5.78
N LYS A 240 2.96 -19.32 5.51
CA LYS A 240 4.15 -20.09 5.14
C LYS A 240 3.72 -21.27 4.27
N LYS A 241 4.66 -22.06 3.77
CA LYS A 241 4.35 -23.28 3.02
C LYS A 241 3.31 -24.15 3.74
N GLY A 242 2.14 -24.33 3.14
CA GLY A 242 1.05 -25.15 3.67
C GLY A 242 0.28 -24.58 4.88
N LEU A 243 0.50 -23.32 5.26
CA LEU A 243 -0.23 -22.66 6.35
C LEU A 243 -0.70 -21.25 5.95
N ALA A 244 -1.95 -20.93 6.26
CA ALA A 244 -2.49 -19.58 6.31
C ALA A 244 -3.51 -19.51 7.46
N GLU A 245 -3.22 -18.75 8.52
CA GLU A 245 -4.08 -18.63 9.70
C GLU A 245 -4.02 -17.23 10.29
N ILE A 246 -5.05 -16.82 11.04
CA ILE A 246 -5.07 -15.53 11.74
C ILE A 246 -4.05 -15.57 12.88
N MET A 247 -3.24 -14.51 13.00
CA MET A 247 -2.22 -14.41 14.03
C MET A 247 -2.78 -14.06 15.39
N GLU A 248 -2.59 -14.96 16.36
CA GLU A 248 -2.94 -14.74 17.76
C GLU A 248 -1.98 -13.76 18.46
N LYS A 249 -0.67 -13.91 18.20
CA LYS A 249 0.39 -13.16 18.88
C LYS A 249 1.62 -12.97 18.00
N GLU A 250 2.31 -11.87 18.29
CA GLU A 250 3.61 -11.53 17.73
C GLU A 250 4.58 -11.12 18.84
N SER A 251 5.87 -11.10 18.52
CA SER A 251 6.97 -10.91 19.49
C SER A 251 7.53 -9.49 19.55
N TYR A 252 6.81 -8.50 19.03
CA TYR A 252 7.22 -7.10 19.08
C TYR A 252 7.05 -6.52 20.50
N LYS A 253 7.87 -5.52 20.85
CA LYS A 253 7.81 -4.84 22.16
C LYS A 253 6.72 -3.77 22.24
N LEU A 254 6.09 -3.46 21.10
CA LEU A 254 5.08 -2.41 20.95
C LEU A 254 3.91 -2.61 21.92
N LEU A 255 3.63 -1.59 22.72
CA LEU A 255 2.45 -1.52 23.58
C LEU A 255 1.86 -0.10 23.57
N PRO A 256 0.54 0.06 23.73
CA PRO A 256 -0.47 -1.01 23.62
C PRO A 256 -0.59 -1.51 22.16
N CYS A 257 -1.11 -2.72 21.98
CA CYS A 257 -1.20 -3.37 20.66
C CYS A 257 -2.41 -4.31 20.56
N ASN A 258 -2.94 -4.48 19.35
CA ASN A 258 -3.87 -5.54 18.99
C ASN A 258 -3.33 -6.31 17.78
N TRP A 259 -2.95 -7.57 17.99
CA TRP A 259 -2.55 -8.46 16.90
C TRP A 259 -3.75 -8.91 16.07
N GLY A 260 -3.50 -9.62 14.97
CA GLY A 260 -4.50 -10.06 14.00
C GLY A 260 -5.80 -10.57 14.64
N ALA A 261 -5.72 -11.56 15.53
CA ALA A 261 -6.89 -12.12 16.21
C ALA A 261 -7.69 -11.10 17.03
N ALA A 262 -7.01 -10.17 17.71
CA ALA A 262 -7.65 -9.12 18.48
C ALA A 262 -8.33 -8.07 17.57
N VAL A 263 -7.73 -7.73 16.43
CA VAL A 263 -8.38 -6.87 15.41
C VAL A 263 -9.63 -7.54 14.86
N MET A 264 -9.53 -8.84 14.53
CA MET A 264 -10.68 -9.61 14.04
C MET A 264 -11.80 -9.68 15.08
N GLU A 265 -11.47 -9.94 16.35
CA GLU A 265 -12.44 -10.02 17.45
C GLU A 265 -13.11 -8.68 17.76
N LYS A 266 -12.32 -7.62 17.92
CA LYS A 266 -12.83 -6.32 18.40
C LYS A 266 -13.53 -5.51 17.31
N LEU A 267 -13.10 -5.62 16.05
CA LEU A 267 -13.60 -4.77 14.96
C LEU A 267 -14.40 -5.57 13.93
N VAL A 268 -13.84 -6.66 13.40
CA VAL A 268 -14.43 -7.36 12.23
C VAL A 268 -15.60 -8.25 12.64
N ARG A 269 -15.53 -8.92 13.80
CA ARG A 269 -16.52 -9.89 14.28
C ARG A 269 -17.94 -9.33 14.34
N GLY A 270 -18.10 -8.08 14.76
CA GLY A 270 -19.40 -7.41 14.91
C GLY A 270 -19.83 -6.55 13.72
N SER A 271 -18.97 -6.36 12.72
CA SER A 271 -19.19 -5.41 11.64
C SER A 271 -20.19 -5.90 10.60
N ASP A 272 -21.10 -5.03 10.18
CA ASP A 272 -21.95 -5.23 8.98
C ASP A 272 -21.28 -4.70 7.70
N GLY A 273 -20.41 -3.70 7.86
CA GLY A 273 -19.84 -2.93 6.75
C GLY A 273 -18.55 -3.54 6.19
N ILE A 274 -17.72 -4.18 7.02
CA ILE A 274 -16.44 -4.76 6.56
C ILE A 274 -16.73 -5.99 5.71
N LYS A 275 -16.37 -5.92 4.42
CA LYS A 275 -16.54 -6.98 3.44
C LYS A 275 -15.23 -7.66 3.06
N LEU A 276 -14.10 -6.97 3.23
CA LEU A 276 -12.78 -7.46 2.86
C LEU A 276 -11.74 -6.93 3.86
N VAL A 277 -10.78 -7.77 4.24
CA VAL A 277 -9.57 -7.37 4.96
C VAL A 277 -8.36 -7.59 4.05
N VAL A 278 -7.52 -6.57 3.88
CA VAL A 278 -6.27 -6.62 3.11
C VAL A 278 -5.10 -6.39 4.05
N CYS A 279 -4.08 -7.25 3.98
CA CYS A 279 -2.90 -7.21 4.85
C CYS A 279 -1.62 -7.66 4.13
N GLY A 280 -0.49 -7.50 4.80
CA GLY A 280 0.85 -7.88 4.33
C GLY A 280 1.59 -8.69 5.40
N HIS A 281 2.81 -8.25 5.76
CA HIS A 281 3.63 -8.72 6.89
C HIS A 281 4.22 -10.12 6.75
N SER A 282 3.41 -11.12 6.43
CA SER A 282 3.79 -12.52 6.46
C SER A 282 4.00 -13.12 5.08
N GLY A 283 4.82 -14.16 4.98
CA GLY A 283 5.11 -14.85 3.73
C GLY A 283 6.44 -15.57 3.83
N ASP A 284 6.70 -16.45 2.89
CA ASP A 284 8.03 -17.03 2.69
C ASP A 284 8.31 -17.16 1.18
N PRO A 285 9.55 -17.48 0.75
CA PRO A 285 9.88 -17.58 -0.67
C PRO A 285 9.04 -18.58 -1.47
N SER A 286 8.34 -19.50 -0.81
CA SER A 286 7.43 -20.46 -1.44
C SER A 286 5.97 -20.00 -1.50
N ARG A 287 5.61 -18.94 -0.74
CA ARG A 287 4.23 -18.43 -0.67
C ARG A 287 4.19 -16.97 -0.21
N MET A 288 4.06 -16.06 -1.16
CA MET A 288 3.98 -14.60 -0.95
C MET A 288 2.57 -14.05 -0.70
N ALA A 289 1.54 -14.88 -0.89
CA ALA A 289 0.15 -14.47 -0.80
C ALA A 289 -0.69 -15.59 -0.20
N ALA A 290 -1.81 -15.22 0.40
CA ALA A 290 -2.82 -16.17 0.82
C ALA A 290 -4.19 -15.49 0.88
N MET A 291 -5.24 -16.30 0.80
CA MET A 291 -6.58 -15.89 1.14
C MET A 291 -7.20 -16.91 2.09
N VAL A 292 -7.84 -16.42 3.16
CA VAL A 292 -8.66 -17.22 4.06
C VAL A 292 -10.03 -16.57 4.23
N GLU A 293 -11.04 -17.37 4.56
CA GLU A 293 -12.38 -16.87 4.86
C GLU A 293 -12.59 -16.81 6.37
N TYR A 294 -12.99 -15.64 6.88
CA TYR A 294 -13.39 -15.45 8.28
C TYR A 294 -14.91 -15.32 8.38
N LYS A 295 -15.55 -16.16 9.20
CA LYS A 295 -16.97 -16.05 9.48
C LYS A 295 -17.19 -15.17 10.70
N ASN A 296 -17.80 -14.00 10.51
CA ASN A 296 -18.08 -13.08 11.61
C ASN A 296 -19.26 -13.57 12.49
N ALA A 297 -19.53 -12.87 13.60
CA ALA A 297 -20.58 -13.29 14.55
C ALA A 297 -22.00 -13.22 13.97
N LYS A 298 -22.18 -12.53 12.83
CA LYS A 298 -23.45 -12.39 12.11
C LYS A 298 -23.59 -13.42 10.97
N GLY A 299 -22.59 -14.27 10.78
CA GLY A 299 -22.58 -15.32 9.76
C GLY A 299 -22.08 -14.88 8.39
N ALA A 300 -21.70 -13.61 8.21
CA ALA A 300 -21.10 -13.12 6.98
C ALA A 300 -19.68 -13.70 6.81
N LYS A 301 -19.34 -14.05 5.57
CA LYS A 301 -18.04 -14.56 5.16
C LYS A 301 -17.19 -13.40 4.67
N ILE A 302 -16.11 -13.11 5.38
CA ILE A 302 -15.21 -11.99 5.11
C ILE A 302 -13.88 -12.56 4.63
N PRO A 303 -13.53 -12.40 3.34
CA PRO A 303 -12.20 -12.74 2.86
C PRO A 303 -11.13 -11.89 3.55
N ILE A 304 -10.05 -12.54 3.98
CA ILE A 304 -8.81 -11.90 4.42
C ILE A 304 -7.76 -12.23 3.37
N VAL A 305 -7.29 -11.21 2.66
CA VAL A 305 -6.30 -11.33 1.59
C VAL A 305 -4.98 -10.78 2.10
N MET A 306 -3.96 -11.64 2.14
CA MET A 306 -2.59 -11.26 2.44
C MET A 306 -1.78 -11.20 1.14
N PHE A 307 -1.03 -10.11 0.95
CA PHE A 307 -0.12 -9.95 -0.17
C PHE A 307 1.21 -9.32 0.26
N ASN A 308 2.26 -10.14 0.34
CA ASN A 308 3.62 -9.75 0.68
C ASN A 308 4.64 -10.35 -0.31
N PRO A 309 4.88 -9.72 -1.46
CA PRO A 309 5.85 -10.16 -2.46
C PRO A 309 7.31 -10.01 -1.99
N GLN A 310 7.58 -9.26 -0.91
CA GLN A 310 8.91 -9.12 -0.30
C GLN A 310 9.55 -10.48 0.02
N ALA A 311 8.70 -11.46 0.36
CA ALA A 311 9.12 -12.80 0.71
C ALA A 311 9.75 -13.56 -0.48
N VAL A 312 9.46 -13.17 -1.73
CA VAL A 312 10.02 -13.78 -2.95
C VAL A 312 11.52 -13.48 -3.05
N GLY A 313 12.31 -14.49 -3.41
CA GLY A 313 13.76 -14.33 -3.59
C GLY A 313 14.57 -14.24 -2.29
N GLY A 314 13.97 -14.56 -1.14
CA GLY A 314 14.71 -14.81 0.11
C GLY A 314 15.12 -13.57 0.90
N TRP A 315 14.21 -12.59 1.07
CA TRP A 315 14.37 -11.34 1.87
C TRP A 315 15.52 -10.40 1.45
N HIS A 316 16.45 -10.88 0.64
CA HIS A 316 17.60 -10.17 0.05
C HIS A 316 17.58 -10.24 -1.50
N GLY A 317 16.49 -10.74 -2.08
CA GLY A 317 16.28 -10.79 -3.53
C GLY A 317 15.99 -9.41 -4.13
N ASN A 318 15.39 -9.40 -5.32
CA ASN A 318 15.11 -8.20 -6.11
C ASN A 318 13.92 -7.36 -5.57
N GLY A 319 13.73 -7.31 -4.25
CA GLY A 319 12.65 -6.60 -3.58
C GLY A 319 11.27 -7.27 -3.59
N GLY A 320 11.08 -8.31 -4.41
CA GLY A 320 9.78 -8.95 -4.65
C GLY A 320 9.42 -9.02 -6.14
N ASP A 321 10.40 -8.93 -7.04
CA ASP A 321 10.30 -9.16 -8.49
C ASP A 321 9.23 -8.33 -9.21
N GLY A 322 8.89 -7.16 -8.66
CA GLY A 322 7.90 -6.25 -9.25
C GLY A 322 6.46 -6.71 -9.09
N TRP A 323 6.16 -7.72 -8.26
CA TRP A 323 4.79 -8.22 -8.12
C TRP A 323 3.85 -7.19 -7.46
N LEU A 324 2.73 -6.92 -8.13
CA LEU A 324 1.57 -6.18 -7.61
C LEU A 324 0.29 -6.98 -7.81
N ARG A 325 -0.75 -6.68 -7.04
CA ARG A 325 -2.08 -7.29 -7.20
C ARG A 325 -3.01 -6.32 -7.91
N ILE A 326 -3.70 -6.79 -8.94
CA ILE A 326 -4.83 -6.10 -9.55
C ILE A 326 -6.12 -6.70 -8.96
N MET A 327 -6.86 -5.88 -8.22
CA MET A 327 -8.20 -6.18 -7.72
C MET A 327 -9.22 -5.63 -8.70
N GLU A 328 -9.77 -6.48 -9.57
CA GLU A 328 -10.79 -6.10 -10.53
C GLU A 328 -12.19 -6.28 -9.93
N PHE A 329 -12.91 -5.18 -9.76
CA PHE A 329 -14.26 -5.12 -9.23
C PHE A 329 -15.26 -5.30 -10.37
N MET A 330 -15.88 -6.48 -10.44
CA MET A 330 -16.75 -6.91 -11.54
C MET A 330 -18.07 -6.12 -11.57
N PRO A 331 -18.74 -6.01 -12.73
CA PRO A 331 -19.95 -5.20 -12.87
C PRO A 331 -21.17 -5.74 -12.11
N ASP A 332 -21.11 -6.95 -11.55
CA ASP A 332 -22.18 -7.53 -10.73
C ASP A 332 -22.30 -6.89 -9.32
N GLY A 333 -21.36 -6.01 -8.96
CA GLY A 333 -21.38 -5.23 -7.72
C GLY A 333 -20.98 -6.01 -6.47
N LYS A 334 -20.48 -7.25 -6.63
CA LYS A 334 -20.10 -8.14 -5.51
C LYS A 334 -18.85 -8.99 -5.77
N THR A 335 -18.50 -9.29 -7.01
CA THR A 335 -17.36 -10.17 -7.32
C THR A 335 -16.08 -9.37 -7.53
N VAL A 336 -15.00 -9.73 -6.85
CA VAL A 336 -13.66 -9.17 -7.09
C VAL A 336 -12.75 -10.26 -7.63
N SER A 337 -12.22 -10.06 -8.84
CA SER A 337 -11.19 -10.91 -9.41
C SER A 337 -9.80 -10.41 -9.02
N MET A 338 -9.00 -11.29 -8.46
CA MET A 338 -7.69 -11.02 -7.89
C MET A 338 -6.62 -11.61 -8.80
N ARG A 339 -5.79 -10.78 -9.44
CA ARG A 339 -4.71 -11.25 -10.34
C ARG A 339 -3.36 -10.62 -10.02
N THR A 340 -2.33 -11.42 -9.83
CA THR A 340 -0.96 -10.94 -9.56
C THR A 340 -0.17 -10.72 -10.84
N TYR A 341 0.41 -9.53 -10.99
CA TYR A 341 1.11 -9.09 -12.18
C TYR A 341 2.47 -8.48 -11.83
N SER A 342 3.49 -8.65 -12.68
CA SER A 342 4.80 -8.00 -12.53
C SER A 342 5.10 -7.09 -13.74
N PRO A 343 5.10 -5.75 -13.55
CA PRO A 343 5.59 -4.81 -14.54
C PRO A 343 7.06 -5.03 -14.92
N LEU A 344 7.86 -5.55 -13.97
CA LEU A 344 9.27 -5.86 -14.22
C LEU A 344 9.42 -6.95 -15.29
N PHE A 345 8.70 -8.06 -15.15
CA PHE A 345 8.74 -9.13 -16.16
C PHE A 345 8.05 -8.72 -17.46
N ALA A 346 7.00 -7.92 -17.38
CA ALA A 346 6.30 -7.40 -18.55
C ALA A 346 7.17 -6.49 -19.44
N ALA A 347 8.11 -5.74 -18.86
CA ALA A 347 8.87 -4.71 -19.56
C ALA A 347 9.81 -5.21 -20.68
N SER A 348 9.96 -6.52 -20.84
CA SER A 348 10.83 -7.13 -21.86
C SER A 348 10.12 -8.27 -22.57
N GLU A 349 10.19 -8.29 -23.90
CA GLU A 349 9.65 -9.38 -24.73
C GLU A 349 10.16 -10.76 -24.31
N LYS A 350 11.39 -10.82 -23.76
CA LYS A 350 12.02 -12.06 -23.28
C LYS A 350 11.41 -12.59 -21.99
N THR A 351 10.79 -11.74 -21.18
CA THR A 351 10.26 -12.11 -19.85
C THR A 351 8.76 -11.89 -19.73
N GLN A 352 8.10 -11.24 -20.69
CA GLN A 352 6.68 -10.89 -20.59
C GLN A 352 5.75 -12.09 -20.36
N HIS A 353 6.13 -13.27 -20.83
CA HIS A 353 5.37 -14.50 -20.60
C HIS A 353 5.36 -14.94 -19.13
N LEU A 354 6.26 -14.38 -18.29
CA LEU A 354 6.34 -14.58 -16.84
C LEU A 354 5.61 -13.48 -16.05
N SER A 355 4.98 -12.50 -16.72
CA SER A 355 4.40 -11.33 -16.04
C SER A 355 3.17 -11.62 -15.20
N TRP A 356 2.59 -12.82 -15.30
CA TRP A 356 1.43 -13.25 -14.54
C TRP A 356 1.81 -14.41 -13.63
N ASN A 357 1.61 -14.26 -12.32
CA ASN A 357 1.61 -15.41 -11.43
C ASN A 357 0.19 -15.98 -11.41
N ARG A 358 0.06 -17.26 -11.81
CA ARG A 358 -1.21 -17.98 -11.95
C ARG A 358 -1.43 -19.05 -10.88
N ASP A 359 -0.64 -19.01 -9.81
CA ASP A 359 -0.83 -19.90 -8.66
C ASP A 359 -2.17 -19.60 -7.99
N ALA A 360 -2.71 -20.56 -7.23
CA ALA A 360 -4.03 -20.44 -6.61
C ALA A 360 -4.16 -19.24 -5.63
N ASP A 361 -3.07 -18.80 -5.01
CA ASP A 361 -3.04 -17.61 -4.15
C ASP A 361 -2.84 -16.30 -4.95
N SER A 362 -2.64 -16.38 -6.27
CA SER A 362 -2.33 -15.26 -7.16
C SER A 362 -3.43 -14.95 -8.17
N GLU A 363 -4.24 -15.95 -8.55
CA GLU A 363 -5.33 -15.82 -9.51
C GLU A 363 -6.60 -16.51 -8.96
N PHE A 364 -7.54 -15.72 -8.43
CA PHE A 364 -8.79 -16.22 -7.86
C PHE A 364 -9.88 -15.14 -7.84
N GLU A 365 -11.12 -15.53 -7.54
CA GLU A 365 -12.23 -14.59 -7.33
C GLU A 365 -12.77 -14.70 -5.91
N ILE A 366 -13.25 -13.59 -5.37
CA ILE A 366 -13.99 -13.52 -4.11
C ILE A 366 -15.33 -12.83 -4.31
N VAL A 367 -16.31 -13.17 -3.48
CA VAL A 367 -17.63 -12.53 -3.46
C VAL A 367 -17.77 -11.75 -2.16
N LEU A 368 -18.11 -10.47 -2.27
CA LEU A 368 -18.31 -9.52 -1.17
C LEU A 368 -19.83 -9.34 -0.96
N GLU A 369 -20.40 -10.05 0.02
CA GLU A 369 -21.83 -10.01 0.39
C GLU A 369 -22.16 -8.94 1.43
#